data_AF-A0A0F9MF12-F1
#
_entry.id   AF-A0A0F9MF12-F1
#
_cell.length_a   1.000
_cell.length_b   1.000
_cell.length_c   1.000
_cell.angle_alpha   90.00
_cell.angle_beta   90.00
_cell.angle_gamma   90.00
#
_symmetry.space_group_name_H-M   'P 1'
#
loop_
_entity.id
_entity.type
_entity.pdbx_description
1 polymer ?
#
loop_
_entity_poly.entity_id
_entity_poly.type
_entity_poly.pdbx_seq_one_letter_code
_entity_poly.pdbx_strand_id
1 'polypeptide(L)'
;MDTTLEQALAESNRRAIFENQREKLKESLQADLLYAFDGGYFKLGSELFLEIKINVAEGKKSFPLLDIHMNPIDIDNPEEFYETTRSLYNEAINKYRVNLAKLKRSKNTKNLVEVYLEGDDIEE
;
A
#
# COMPACT_ATOMS: atom_id res chain seq x y z
N MET A 1 -27.07 -37.66 0.19
CA MET A 1 -27.04 -36.23 -0.15
C MET A 1 -25.60 -35.78 -0.13
N ASP A 2 -25.27 -34.95 -1.10
CA ASP A 2 -23.99 -34.64 -1.72
C ASP A 2 -23.13 -33.68 -0.86
N THR A 3 -22.98 -34.01 0.42
CA THR A 3 -22.38 -33.11 1.42
C THR A 3 -20.91 -32.81 1.15
N THR A 4 -20.18 -33.74 0.54
CA THR A 4 -18.76 -33.55 0.19
C THR A 4 -18.59 -32.57 -0.98
N LEU A 5 -19.48 -32.59 -1.97
CA LEU A 5 -19.43 -31.68 -3.11
C LEU A 5 -19.82 -30.25 -2.69
N GLU A 6 -20.87 -30.12 -1.88
CA GLU A 6 -21.29 -28.82 -1.30
C GLU A 6 -20.22 -28.23 -0.39
N GLN A 7 -19.57 -29.04 0.45
CA GLN A 7 -18.45 -28.60 1.29
C GLN A 7 -17.25 -28.16 0.45
N ALA A 8 -16.87 -28.93 -0.57
CA ALA A 8 -15.78 -28.58 -1.48
C ALA A 8 -16.05 -27.27 -2.23
N LEU A 9 -17.29 -27.06 -2.68
CA LEU A 9 -17.72 -25.82 -3.34
C LEU A 9 -17.66 -24.63 -2.38
N ALA A 10 -18.13 -24.79 -1.14
CA ALA A 10 -18.06 -23.75 -0.12
C ALA A 10 -16.61 -23.36 0.24
N GLU A 11 -15.71 -24.34 0.33
CA GLU A 11 -14.28 -24.08 0.55
C GLU A 11 -13.62 -23.36 -0.63
N SER A 12 -13.96 -23.76 -1.86
CA SER A 12 -13.47 -23.12 -3.09
C SER A 12 -13.86 -21.65 -3.14
N ASN A 13 -15.15 -21.36 -2.91
CA ASN A 13 -15.66 -19.99 -2.88
C ASN A 13 -14.99 -19.14 -1.78
N ARG A 14 -14.77 -19.72 -0.60
CA ARG A 14 -14.07 -19.03 0.50
C ARG A 14 -12.65 -18.65 0.12
N ARG A 15 -11.91 -19.53 -0.56
CA ARG A 15 -10.54 -19.26 -1.03
C ARG A 15 -10.52 -18.14 -2.07
N ALA A 16 -11.44 -18.19 -3.03
CA ALA A 16 -11.54 -17.16 -4.07
C ALA A 16 -11.81 -15.77 -3.46
N ILE A 17 -12.76 -15.67 -2.52
CA ILE A 17 -13.06 -14.41 -1.83
C ILE A 17 -11.84 -13.90 -1.05
N PHE A 18 -11.15 -14.78 -0.32
CA PHE A 18 -9.96 -14.41 0.45
C PHE A 18 -8.84 -13.87 -0.46
N GLU A 19 -8.53 -14.53 -1.57
CA GLU A 19 -7.48 -14.05 -2.49
C GLU A 19 -7.88 -12.73 -3.15
N ASN A 20 -9.15 -12.56 -3.56
CA ASN A 20 -9.63 -11.28 -4.11
C ASN A 20 -9.44 -10.13 -3.11
N GLN A 21 -9.76 -10.35 -1.83
CA GLN A 21 -9.56 -9.33 -0.79
C GLN A 21 -8.10 -9.03 -0.53
N ARG A 22 -7.26 -10.06 -0.58
CA ARG A 22 -5.82 -9.90 -0.44
C ARG A 22 -5.24 -9.10 -1.60
N GLU A 23 -5.69 -9.32 -2.83
CA GLU A 23 -5.26 -8.52 -3.99
C GLU A 23 -5.73 -7.07 -3.86
N LYS A 24 -7.00 -6.82 -3.50
CA LYS A 24 -7.48 -5.46 -3.21
C LYS A 24 -6.62 -4.72 -2.17
N LEU A 25 -6.22 -5.40 -1.09
CA LEU A 25 -5.33 -4.81 -0.08
C LEU A 25 -3.94 -4.48 -0.64
N LYS A 26 -3.42 -5.27 -1.58
CA LYS A 26 -2.14 -4.97 -2.24
C LYS A 26 -2.27 -3.79 -3.18
N GLU A 27 -3.35 -3.73 -3.96
CA GLU A 27 -3.63 -2.60 -4.87
C GLU A 27 -3.75 -1.30 -4.07
N SER A 28 -4.51 -1.30 -2.97
CA SER A 28 -4.60 -0.16 -2.07
C SER A 28 -3.23 0.24 -1.50
N LEU A 29 -2.39 -0.72 -1.08
CA LEU A 29 -1.04 -0.41 -0.63
C LEU A 29 -0.19 0.20 -1.75
N GLN A 30 -0.29 -0.31 -2.98
CA GLN A 30 0.47 0.24 -4.12
C GLN A 30 0.08 1.70 -4.40
N ALA A 31 -1.20 2.02 -4.29
CA ALA A 31 -1.70 3.39 -4.39
C ALA A 31 -1.19 4.27 -3.23
N ASP A 32 -1.30 3.78 -1.98
CA ASP A 32 -0.82 4.51 -0.79
C ASP A 32 0.71 4.75 -0.81
N LEU A 33 1.47 3.91 -1.53
CA LEU A 33 2.91 4.06 -1.72
C LEU A 33 3.29 4.98 -2.89
N LEU A 34 2.32 5.55 -3.59
CA LEU A 34 2.55 6.53 -4.66
C LEU A 34 2.35 7.94 -4.10
N TYR A 35 3.44 8.70 -3.99
CA TYR A 35 3.43 10.05 -3.43
C TYR A 35 3.52 11.09 -4.54
N ALA A 36 2.52 11.95 -4.64
CA ALA A 36 2.53 13.10 -5.54
C ALA A 36 3.28 14.27 -4.89
N PHE A 37 4.28 14.81 -5.57
CA PHE A 37 5.08 15.93 -5.09
C PHE A 37 5.53 16.79 -6.26
N ASP A 38 5.27 18.09 -6.17
CA ASP A 38 5.68 19.10 -7.16
C ASP A 38 5.39 18.71 -8.62
N GLY A 39 4.20 18.14 -8.86
CA GLY A 39 3.77 17.68 -10.18
C GLY A 39 4.39 16.36 -10.66
N GLY A 40 5.30 15.76 -9.90
CA GLY A 40 5.85 14.43 -10.13
C GLY A 40 5.26 13.37 -9.19
N TYR A 41 5.58 12.11 -9.49
CA TYR A 41 5.17 10.96 -8.68
C TYR A 41 6.37 10.13 -8.22
N PHE A 42 6.43 9.86 -6.91
CA PHE A 42 7.47 9.05 -6.30
C PHE A 42 6.90 7.77 -5.71
N LYS A 43 7.57 6.66 -6.00
CA LYS A 43 7.28 5.40 -5.32
C LYS A 43 8.01 5.36 -3.98
N LEU A 44 7.24 5.38 -2.90
CA LEU A 44 7.77 5.28 -1.54
C LEU A 44 8.41 3.91 -1.32
N GLY A 45 9.66 3.91 -0.88
CA GLY A 45 10.41 2.67 -0.66
C GLY A 45 11.89 2.92 -0.41
N SER A 46 12.61 1.84 -0.13
CA SER A 46 14.02 1.89 0.28
C SER A 46 14.93 2.61 -0.72
N GLU A 47 14.65 2.49 -2.02
CA GLU A 47 15.42 3.14 -3.09
C GLU A 47 15.32 4.67 -2.98
N LEU A 48 14.09 5.21 -2.96
CA LEU A 48 13.83 6.63 -2.74
C LEU A 48 14.49 7.13 -1.44
N PHE A 49 14.30 6.39 -0.34
CA PHE A 49 14.85 6.78 0.96
C PHE A 49 16.37 6.80 1.00
N LEU A 50 17.01 5.85 0.31
CA LEU A 50 18.45 5.79 0.22
C LEU A 50 18.98 7.00 -0.56
N GLU A 51 18.38 7.32 -1.71
CA GLU A 51 18.78 8.48 -2.51
C GLU A 51 18.68 9.79 -1.72
N ILE A 52 17.56 10.00 -1.00
CA ILE A 52 17.41 11.20 -0.18
C ILE A 52 18.46 11.22 0.93
N LYS A 53 18.70 10.09 1.62
CA LYS A 53 19.69 10.03 2.71
C LYS A 53 21.12 10.24 2.23
N ILE A 54 21.49 9.77 1.04
CA ILE A 54 22.80 10.03 0.44
C ILE A 54 22.98 11.53 0.24
N ASN A 55 22.01 12.21 -0.39
CA ASN A 55 22.08 13.64 -0.64
C ASN A 55 22.11 14.47 0.67
N VAL A 56 21.34 14.08 1.69
CA VAL A 56 21.41 14.69 3.03
C VAL A 56 22.80 14.49 3.64
N ALA A 57 23.37 13.29 3.56
CA ALA A 57 24.69 12.99 4.12
C ALA A 57 25.82 13.76 3.39
N GLU A 58 25.65 14.03 2.10
CA GLU A 58 26.53 14.90 1.32
C GLU A 58 26.36 16.40 1.63
N GLY A 59 25.40 16.77 2.49
CA GLY A 59 25.11 18.14 2.86
C GLY A 59 24.41 18.94 1.77
N LYS A 60 23.77 18.27 0.80
CA LYS A 60 22.99 18.94 -0.25
C LYS A 60 21.80 19.66 0.40
N LYS A 61 21.62 20.93 0.05
CA LYS A 61 20.44 21.71 0.43
C LYS A 61 19.28 21.50 -0.53
N SER A 62 19.59 21.21 -1.79
CA SER A 62 18.62 20.74 -2.78
C SER A 62 19.30 19.83 -3.80
N PHE A 63 18.51 19.02 -4.49
CA PHE A 63 18.99 18.19 -5.60
C PHE A 63 17.83 17.78 -6.53
N PRO A 64 18.07 17.59 -7.83
CA PRO A 64 17.09 17.02 -8.74
C PRO A 64 16.98 15.51 -8.54
N LEU A 65 15.77 14.97 -8.55
CA LEU A 65 15.47 13.55 -8.51
C LEU A 65 14.48 13.18 -9.62
N LEU A 66 14.67 12.02 -10.23
CA LEU A 66 13.74 11.52 -11.25
C LEU A 66 12.50 10.91 -10.58
N ASP A 67 11.33 11.31 -11.06
CA ASP A 67 10.06 10.67 -10.70
C ASP A 67 9.89 9.33 -11.46
N ILE A 68 8.79 8.61 -11.21
CA ILE A 68 8.51 7.32 -11.87
C ILE A 68 8.31 7.42 -13.39
N HIS A 69 8.14 8.63 -13.92
CA HIS A 69 7.97 8.94 -15.33
C HIS A 69 9.21 9.57 -15.95
N MET A 70 10.35 9.53 -15.25
CA MET A 70 11.63 10.10 -15.68
C MET A 70 11.62 11.62 -15.83
N ASN A 71 10.71 12.31 -15.16
CA ASN A 71 10.71 13.76 -15.07
C ASN A 71 11.65 14.19 -13.94
N PRO A 72 12.55 15.17 -14.17
CA PRO A 72 13.35 15.73 -13.10
C PRO A 72 12.48 16.64 -12.22
N ILE A 73 12.52 16.40 -10.91
CA ILE A 73 11.83 17.19 -9.89
C ILE A 73 12.88 17.68 -8.89
N ASP A 74 12.87 18.97 -8.58
CA ASP A 74 13.79 19.55 -7.62
C ASP A 74 13.30 19.33 -6.18
N ILE A 75 14.16 18.73 -5.36
CA ILE A 75 13.91 18.53 -3.93
C ILE A 75 14.59 19.65 -3.16
N ASP A 76 13.83 20.68 -2.78
CA ASP A 76 14.35 21.89 -2.13
C ASP A 76 14.72 21.73 -0.64
N ASN A 77 14.15 20.74 0.03
CA ASN A 77 14.48 20.42 1.42
C ASN A 77 14.55 18.91 1.63
N PRO A 78 15.73 18.29 1.42
CA PRO A 78 15.91 16.84 1.51
C PRO A 78 15.55 16.24 2.87
N GLU A 79 15.78 16.96 3.97
CA GLU A 79 15.48 16.48 5.33
C GLU A 79 13.97 16.40 5.54
N GLU A 80 13.25 17.46 5.21
CA GLU A 80 11.78 17.50 5.31
C GLU A 80 11.12 16.51 4.35
N PHE A 81 11.61 16.42 3.12
CA PHE A 81 11.12 15.46 2.14
C PHE A 81 11.31 14.02 2.63
N TYR A 82 12.45 13.70 3.26
CA TYR A 82 12.67 12.41 3.89
C TYR A 82 11.67 12.13 5.01
N GLU A 83 11.50 13.06 5.95
CA GLU A 83 10.61 12.86 7.10
C GLU A 83 9.15 12.65 6.65
N THR A 84 8.66 13.47 5.72
CA THR A 84 7.31 13.33 5.15
C THR A 84 7.13 11.99 4.44
N THR A 85 8.02 11.66 3.50
CA THR A 85 7.91 10.42 2.73
C THR A 85 8.06 9.17 3.60
N ARG A 86 8.91 9.24 4.64
CA ARG A 86 9.09 8.14 5.60
C ARG A 86 7.86 7.96 6.49
N SER A 87 7.24 9.05 6.93
CA SER A 87 6.01 9.03 7.71
C SER A 87 4.88 8.37 6.92
N LEU A 88 4.63 8.83 5.68
CA LEU A 88 3.61 8.28 4.79
C LEU A 88 3.81 6.78 4.53
N TYR A 89 5.06 6.36 4.28
CA TYR A 89 5.38 4.94 4.12
C TYR A 89 5.06 4.11 5.37
N ASN A 90 5.42 4.61 6.56
CA ASN A 90 5.13 3.88 7.80
C ASN A 90 3.62 3.76 8.05
N GLU A 91 2.85 4.80 7.71
CA GLU A 91 1.39 4.78 7.78
C GLU A 91 0.81 3.74 6.82
N ALA A 92 1.18 3.80 5.53
CA ALA A 92 0.72 2.87 4.50
C ALA A 92 1.01 1.40 4.87
N ILE A 93 2.25 1.12 5.31
CA ILE A 93 2.65 -0.23 5.71
C ILE A 93 1.90 -0.69 6.96
N ASN A 94 1.67 0.19 7.94
CA ASN A 94 0.89 -0.18 9.13
C ASN A 94 -0.58 -0.43 8.80
N LYS A 95 -1.20 0.40 7.97
CA LYS A 95 -2.57 0.21 7.46
C LYS A 95 -2.70 -1.15 6.78
N TYR A 96 -1.80 -1.46 5.84
CA TYR A 96 -1.77 -2.76 5.17
C TYR A 96 -1.56 -3.92 6.15
N ARG A 97 -0.60 -3.79 7.08
CA ARG A 97 -0.31 -4.82 8.09
C ARG A 97 -1.52 -5.12 8.96
N VAL A 98 -2.24 -4.10 9.43
CA VAL A 98 -3.45 -4.23 10.25
C VAL A 98 -4.57 -4.90 9.45
N ASN A 99 -4.83 -4.44 8.23
CA ASN A 99 -5.91 -4.97 7.39
C ASN A 99 -5.64 -6.40 6.93
N LEU A 100 -4.39 -6.74 6.59
CA LEU A 100 -3.99 -8.11 6.28
C LEU A 100 -4.14 -9.03 7.49
N ALA A 101 -3.81 -8.55 8.69
CA ALA A 101 -4.00 -9.32 9.93
C ALA A 101 -5.48 -9.55 10.24
N LYS A 102 -6.36 -8.56 10.00
CA LYS A 102 -7.81 -8.71 10.08
C LYS A 102 -8.31 -9.77 9.10
N LEU A 103 -7.93 -9.66 7.82
CA LEU A 103 -8.29 -10.61 6.76
C LEU A 103 -7.90 -12.06 7.11
N LYS A 104 -6.68 -12.27 7.63
CA LYS A 104 -6.19 -13.59 8.06
C LYS A 104 -6.97 -14.18 9.23
N ARG A 105 -7.58 -13.35 10.09
CA ARG A 105 -8.38 -13.78 11.25
C ARG A 105 -9.83 -14.10 10.87
N SER A 106 -10.29 -13.67 9.70
CA SER A 106 -11.65 -13.93 9.21
C SER A 106 -11.84 -15.41 8.90
N LYS A 107 -12.63 -16.10 9.76
CA LYS A 107 -12.83 -17.56 9.65
C LYS A 107 -14.01 -17.99 8.80
N ASN A 108 -15.02 -17.13 8.61
CA ASN A 108 -16.27 -17.48 7.93
C ASN A 108 -16.52 -16.59 6.70
N THR A 109 -17.16 -17.16 5.67
CA THR A 109 -17.46 -16.50 4.38
C THR A 109 -18.23 -15.20 4.54
N LYS A 110 -19.14 -15.12 5.53
CA LYS A 110 -19.93 -13.91 5.82
C LYS A 110 -19.05 -12.75 6.32
N ASN A 111 -18.07 -13.04 7.18
CA ASN A 111 -17.11 -12.05 7.68
C ASN A 111 -16.09 -11.65 6.62
N LEU A 112 -15.81 -12.54 5.66
CA LEU A 112 -15.05 -12.16 4.48
C LEU A 112 -15.90 -11.17 3.67
N VAL A 113 -17.15 -11.47 3.33
CA VAL A 113 -18.00 -10.53 2.57
C VAL A 113 -18.24 -9.19 3.28
N GLU A 114 -18.31 -9.12 4.61
CA GLU A 114 -18.39 -7.83 5.33
C GLU A 114 -17.11 -6.98 5.18
N VAL A 115 -15.92 -7.59 5.21
CA VAL A 115 -14.66 -6.91 4.86
C VAL A 115 -14.66 -6.43 3.39
N TYR A 116 -15.49 -7.03 2.54
CA TYR A 116 -15.67 -6.60 1.15
C TYR A 116 -16.47 -5.28 1.04
N LEU A 117 -17.37 -5.01 1.99
CA LEU A 117 -18.26 -3.83 1.97
C LEU A 117 -17.66 -2.64 2.75
N GLU A 118 -17.01 -2.89 3.89
CA GLU A 118 -16.35 -1.81 4.66
C GLU A 118 -15.17 -1.14 3.93
N GLY A 119 -14.63 -1.77 2.89
CA GLY A 119 -13.58 -1.19 2.03
C GLY A 119 -14.10 -0.26 0.94
N ASP A 120 -15.42 -0.29 0.66
CA ASP A 120 -16.08 0.53 -0.36
C ASP A 120 -16.84 1.73 0.27
N ASP A 121 -16.95 1.82 1.60
CA ASP A 121 -17.66 2.88 2.36
C ASP A 121 -16.75 4.02 2.88
N ILE A 122 -15.63 4.31 2.21
CA ILE A 122 -14.84 5.54 2.47
C ILE A 122 -14.78 6.40 1.21
N GLU A 123 -15.94 6.71 0.63
CA GLU A 123 -16.15 7.92 -0.16
C GLU A 123 -17.55 8.47 0.13
N GLU A 124 -17.64 9.36 1.12
CA GLU A 124 -18.46 10.58 1.08
C GLU A 124 -17.80 11.69 1.90
#